data_AF-A0A3A4V4G3-F1
#
_entry.id   AF-A0A3A4V4G3-F1
#
_cell.length_a   1.000
_cell.length_b   1.000
_cell.length_c   1.000
_cell.angle_alpha   90.00
_cell.angle_beta   90.00
_cell.angle_gamma   90.00
#
_symmetry.space_group_name_H-M   'P 1'
#
loop_
_entity.id
_entity.type
_entity.pdbx_description
1 polymer ?
#
loop_
_entity_poly.entity_id
_entity_poly.type
_entity_poly.pdbx_seq_one_letter_code
_entity_poly.pdbx_strand_id
1 'polypeptide(L)' 'MIYGLPIWNWFVFFFIYIPIVILWISVIIDIFSRHDLSGWNKFFWVLFVFILPFFGALIYLAARPPGAREIPA' A
#
# COMPACT_ATOMS: atom_id res chain seq x y z
N MET A 1 7.52 -31.51 -5.98
CA MET A 1 7.50 -31.74 -4.52
C MET A 1 6.82 -30.54 -3.88
N ILE A 2 5.50 -30.59 -3.94
CA ILE A 2 4.56 -29.63 -3.34
C ILE A 2 4.50 -30.03 -1.86
N TYR A 3 4.42 -29.07 -0.93
CA TYR A 3 4.50 -29.21 0.55
C TYR A 3 5.92 -29.15 1.15
N GLY A 4 6.33 -27.94 1.53
CA GLY A 4 7.49 -27.70 2.39
C GLY A 4 7.19 -26.61 3.40
N LEU A 5 6.20 -26.86 4.28
CA LEU A 5 5.72 -26.03 5.40
C LEU A 5 4.80 -24.83 5.06
N PRO A 6 3.47 -25.04 4.97
CA PRO A 6 2.50 -23.96 4.81
C PRO A 6 2.49 -22.97 5.99
N ILE A 7 3.05 -23.36 7.14
CA ILE A 7 3.10 -22.53 8.34
C ILE A 7 3.78 -21.18 8.09
N TRP A 8 4.78 -21.11 7.21
CA TRP A 8 5.47 -19.86 6.87
C TRP A 8 4.56 -18.89 6.11
N ASN A 9 3.81 -19.40 5.11
CA ASN A 9 2.83 -18.60 4.39
C ASN A 9 1.71 -18.11 5.32
N TRP A 10 1.22 -18.97 6.21
CA TRP A 10 0.24 -18.57 7.20
C TRP A 10 0.80 -17.54 8.17
N PHE A 11 2.04 -17.70 8.64
CA PHE A 11 2.70 -16.74 9.52
C PHE A 11 2.81 -15.36 8.87
N VAL A 12 3.33 -15.29 7.64
CA VAL A 12 3.40 -14.04 6.86
C VAL A 12 2.00 -13.44 6.67
N PHE A 13 0.99 -14.25 6.34
CA PHE A 13 -0.39 -13.79 6.20
C PHE A 13 -0.94 -13.16 7.49
N PHE A 14 -0.84 -13.88 8.61
CA PHE A 14 -1.38 -13.43 9.89
C PHE A 14 -0.64 -12.22 10.48
N PHE A 15 0.68 -12.14 10.34
CA PHE A 15 1.48 -11.09 10.99
C PHE A 15 1.74 -9.87 10.11
N ILE A 16 1.60 -9.99 8.79
CA ILE A 16 1.82 -8.85 7.87
C ILE A 16 0.50 -8.42 7.25
N TYR A 17 -0.22 -9.33 6.58
CA TYR A 17 -1.41 -8.93 5.82
C TYR A 17 -2.58 -8.53 6.71
N ILE A 18 -2.85 -9.27 7.79
CA ILE A 18 -3.98 -8.93 8.69
C ILE A 18 -3.81 -7.55 9.34
N PRO A 19 -2.67 -7.20 9.98
CA PRO A 19 -2.49 -5.87 10.56
C PRO A 19 -2.60 -4.74 9.53
N ILE A 20 -2.12 -4.96 8.30
CA ILE A 20 -2.26 -3.97 7.21
C ILE A 20 -3.73 -3.75 6.87
N VAL A 21 -4.52 -4.81 6.71
CA VAL A 21 -5.95 -4.70 6.41
C VAL A 21 -6.71 -4.05 7.57
N ILE A 22 -6.40 -4.43 8.80
CA ILE A 22 -6.98 -3.80 9.99
C ILE A 22 -6.65 -2.31 10.00
N LEU A 23 -5.39 -1.93 9.78
CA LEU A 23 -4.97 -0.53 9.74
C LEU A 23 -5.74 0.24 8.67
N TRP A 24 -5.90 -0.33 7.48
CA TRP A 24 -6.68 0.29 6.39
C TRP A 24 -8.13 0.53 6.79
N ILE A 25 -8.80 -0.49 7.34
CA ILE A 25 -10.19 -0.38 7.80
C ILE A 25 -10.29 0.64 8.94
N SER A 26 -9.38 0.61 9.90
CA SER A 26 -9.34 1.55 11.02
C SER A 26 -9.19 2.99 10.55
N VAL A 27 -8.33 3.27 9.58
CA VAL A 27 -8.18 4.62 9.00
C VAL A 27 -9.46 5.07 8.30
N ILE A 28 -10.10 4.18 7.54
CA ILE A 28 -11.37 4.49 6.88
C ILE A 28 -12.44 4.82 7.94
N ILE A 29 -12.60 3.99 8.97
CA ILE A 29 -13.55 4.22 10.08
C ILE A 29 -13.25 5.56 10.78
N ASP A 30 -11.99 5.87 11.02
CA ASP A 30 -11.57 7.14 11.63
C ASP A 30 -12.02 8.35 10.79
N ILE A 31 -11.80 8.32 9.47
CA ILE A 31 -12.25 9.37 8.54
C ILE A 31 -13.77 9.55 8.59
N PHE A 32 -14.53 8.44 8.66
CA PHE A 32 -15.98 8.51 8.73
C PHE A 32 -16.49 8.99 10.09
N SER A 33 -15.80 8.64 11.19
CA SER A 33 -16.09 9.06 12.56
C SER A 33 -15.89 10.57 12.78
N ARG A 34 -14.99 11.18 12.03
CA ARG A 34 -14.75 12.64 12.08
C ARG A 34 -16.00 13.42 11.64
N HIS A 35 -16.65 14.08 12.58
CA HIS A 35 -17.85 14.90 12.37
C HIS A 35 -17.54 16.32 11.87
N ASP A 36 -16.28 16.76 11.97
CA ASP A 36 -15.78 18.05 11.50
C ASP A 36 -15.53 18.08 9.97
N LEU A 37 -15.52 16.92 9.30
CA LEU A 37 -15.25 16.83 7.87
C LEU A 37 -16.53 16.80 7.03
N SER A 38 -16.57 17.65 6.00
CA SER A 38 -17.58 17.56 4.94
C SER A 38 -17.47 16.23 4.18
N GLY A 39 -18.58 15.75 3.60
CA GLY A 39 -18.60 14.48 2.87
C GLY A 39 -17.59 14.42 1.71
N TRP A 40 -17.36 15.56 1.04
CA TRP A 40 -16.33 15.68 0.00
C TRP A 40 -14.92 15.52 0.56
N ASN A 41 -14.62 16.12 1.72
CA ASN A 41 -13.30 15.95 2.34
C ASN A 41 -13.06 14.49 2.74
N LYS A 42 -14.08 13.78 3.25
CA LYS A 42 -13.97 12.34 3.55
C LYS A 42 -13.63 11.52 2.32
N PHE A 43 -14.26 11.79 1.18
CA PHE A 43 -13.97 11.10 -0.08
C PHE A 43 -12.51 11.29 -0.51
N PHE A 44 -12.00 12.53 -0.48
CA PHE A 44 -10.59 12.79 -0.83
C PHE A 44 -9.61 12.10 0.11
N TRP A 45 -9.91 12.05 1.41
CA TRP A 45 -9.06 11.34 2.38
C TRP A 45 -9.01 9.84 2.13
N VAL A 46 -10.16 9.22 1.86
CA VAL A 46 -10.21 7.79 1.51
C VAL A 46 -9.44 7.51 0.22
N LEU A 47 -9.62 8.34 -0.81
CA LEU A 47 -8.89 8.20 -2.07
C LEU A 47 -7.38 8.38 -1.87
N PHE A 48 -6.97 9.35 -1.06
CA PHE A 48 -5.57 9.60 -0.74
C PHE A 48 -4.92 8.40 -0.05
N VAL A 49 -5.57 7.82 0.96
CA VAL A 49 -5.10 6.61 1.65
C VAL A 49 -4.94 5.44 0.67
N PHE A 50 -5.85 5.31 -0.30
CA PHE A 50 -5.76 4.27 -1.32
C PHE A 50 -4.56 4.45 -2.28
N ILE A 51 -4.24 5.69 -2.63
CA ILE A 51 -3.17 6.02 -3.60
C ILE A 51 -1.78 6.07 -2.94
N LEU A 52 -1.72 6.43 -1.65
CA LEU A 52 -0.47 6.54 -0.86
C LEU A 52 0.53 5.37 -1.05
N PRO A 53 0.14 4.08 -1.00
CA PRO A 53 1.08 2.96 -1.17
C PRO A 53 1.80 2.94 -2.52
N PHE A 54 1.24 3.56 -3.56
CA PHE A 54 1.86 3.62 -4.89
C PHE A 54 2.87 4.76 -5.01
N PHE A 55 2.79 5.76 -4.14
CA PHE A 55 3.55 7.01 -4.28
C PHE A 55 5.06 6.79 -4.22
N GLY A 56 5.55 5.88 -3.37
CA GLY A 56 6.97 5.53 -3.31
C GLY A 56 7.50 4.91 -4.61
N ALA A 57 6.72 4.02 -5.22
CA ALA A 57 7.07 3.41 -6.50
C ALA A 57 7.04 4.45 -7.64
N LEU A 58 6.04 5.34 -7.65
CA LEU A 58 5.94 6.42 -8.63
C LEU A 58 7.12 7.40 -8.52
N ILE A 59 7.49 7.79 -7.30
CA ILE A 59 8.67 8.63 -7.06
C ILE A 59 9.93 7.93 -7.57
N TYR A 60 10.13 6.64 -7.25
CA TYR A 60 11.29 5.90 -7.74
C TYR A 60 11.37 5.89 -9.26
N LEU A 61 10.25 5.63 -9.93
CA LEU A 61 10.19 5.63 -11.39
C LEU A 61 10.47 7.01 -11.98
N ALA A 62 9.94 8.07 -11.39
CA ALA A 62 10.17 9.44 -11.82
C ALA A 62 11.62 9.90 -11.58
N ALA A 63 12.23 9.47 -10.48
CA ALA A 63 13.59 9.82 -10.11
C ALA A 63 14.66 8.94 -10.78
N ARG A 64 14.28 7.80 -11.35
CA ARG A 64 15.21 6.86 -11.97
C ARG A 64 15.83 7.50 -13.23
N PRO A 65 17.16 7.70 -13.29
CA PRO A 65 17.80 8.22 -14.49
C PRO A 65 17.66 7.22 -15.65
N PRO A 66 17.54 7.69 -16.90
CA PRO A 66 17.52 6.83 -18.08
C PRO A 66 18.78 5.96 -18.09
N GLY A 67 18.62 4.64 -18.23
CA GLY A 67 19.75 3.74 -18.29
C GLY A 67 20.62 4.05 -19.51
N ALA A 68 21.89 4.40 -19.29
CA ALA A 68 22.90 4.34 -20.32
C ALA A 68 22.95 2.89 -20.84
N ARG A 69 22.42 2.67 -22.04
CA ARG A 69 22.55 1.40 -22.74
C ARG A 69 24.01 1.29 -23.13
N GLU A 70 24.77 0.50 -22.39
CA GLU A 70 26.05 -0.01 -22.87
C GLU A 70 25.71 -1.00 -24.00
N ILE A 71 25.92 -0.56 -25.24
CA ILE A 71 25.93 -1.42 -26.41
C ILE A 71 27.35 -2.01 -26.47
N PRO A 72 27.55 -3.31 -26.18
CA PRO A 72 28.87 -3.91 -26.37
C PRO A 72 29.17 -3.98 -27.88
N ALA A 73 30.33 -3.42 -28.26
CA ALA A 73 30.92 -3.50 -29.59
C ALA A 73 31.68 -4.81 -29.80
#